data_AF-A0A519Y164-F1
#
_entry.id   AF-A0A519Y164-F1
#
_cell.length_a   1.000
_cell.length_b   1.000
_cell.length_c   1.000
_cell.angle_alpha   90.00
_cell.angle_beta   90.00
_cell.angle_gamma   90.00
#
_symmetry.space_group_name_H-M   'P 1'
#
loop_
_entity.id
_entity.type
_entity.pdbx_description
1 polymer ?
#
loop_
_entity_poly.entity_id
_entity_poly.type
_entity_poly.pdbx_seq_one_letter_code
_entity_poly.pdbx_strand_id
1 'polypeptide(L)'
;MKNIRAAYQTYQVNIFKMLGDDAAAAAKNAATVTRIETRLAKASRSRVDLRDPQKNYNKLTVTQLNADYPNLAFPLTLKATGLGTAKEVIVGQPEYLKEVNTMLAAEPIADQKQYLRWHLVTSLVPALPKTFGDESFRFAQVLSGAKKQQPRWKRSLGATDRALGEAFGQLYVDKAFTPAAKAKAKEMIENLRAAYAERIMATDLMSAATKQEAVTKLNAFVVKIGYPDKWKDYSKLSVGRDSYLNNLVAARIWASQDEVNHFG
;
A
#
# COMPACT_ATOMS: atom_id res chain seq x y z
N MET A 1 -7.52 -7.68 22.41
CA MET A 1 -7.55 -8.42 21.13
C MET A 1 -8.85 -9.19 20.88
N LYS A 2 -9.40 -9.96 21.84
CA LYS A 2 -10.68 -10.67 21.67
C LYS A 2 -11.84 -9.77 21.21
N ASN A 3 -11.96 -8.57 21.79
CA ASN A 3 -13.02 -7.61 21.43
C ASN A 3 -12.89 -7.07 19.99
N ILE A 4 -11.67 -6.91 19.47
CA ILE A 4 -11.44 -6.42 18.10
C ILE A 4 -11.79 -7.51 17.09
N ARG A 5 -11.38 -8.76 17.34
CA ARG A 5 -11.72 -9.89 16.47
C ARG A 5 -13.23 -10.14 16.40
N ALA A 6 -13.92 -10.07 17.54
CA ALA A 6 -15.38 -10.17 17.56
C ALA A 6 -16.04 -9.04 16.76
N ALA A 7 -15.61 -7.79 16.95
CA ALA A 7 -16.12 -6.65 16.18
C ALA A 7 -15.87 -6.77 14.67
N TYR A 8 -14.73 -7.34 14.28
CA TYR A 8 -14.38 -7.61 12.90
C TYR A 8 -15.27 -8.69 12.29
N GLN A 9 -15.55 -9.76 13.03
CA GLN A 9 -16.48 -10.80 12.58
C GLN A 9 -17.90 -10.24 12.41
N THR A 10 -18.38 -9.40 13.34
CA THR A 10 -19.65 -8.69 13.19
C THR A 10 -19.66 -7.82 11.93
N TYR A 11 -18.56 -7.10 11.68
CA TYR A 11 -18.40 -6.26 10.49
C TYR A 11 -18.51 -7.07 9.20
N GLN A 12 -17.82 -8.21 9.12
CA GLN A 12 -17.89 -9.13 7.98
C GLN A 12 -19.31 -9.64 7.73
N VAL A 13 -19.98 -10.14 8.77
CA VAL A 13 -21.35 -10.65 8.66
C VAL A 13 -22.31 -9.56 8.18
N ASN A 14 -22.20 -8.34 8.71
CA ASN A 14 -23.07 -7.23 8.32
C ASN A 14 -22.88 -6.85 6.85
N ILE A 15 -21.64 -6.78 6.37
CA ILE A 15 -21.35 -6.49 4.96
C ILE A 15 -21.90 -7.58 4.05
N PHE A 16 -21.73 -8.87 4.38
CA PHE A 16 -22.30 -9.95 3.55
C PHE A 16 -23.83 -9.89 3.50
N LYS A 17 -24.50 -9.57 4.61
CA LYS A 17 -25.95 -9.30 4.62
C LYS A 17 -26.33 -8.12 3.72
N MET A 18 -25.56 -7.03 3.78
CA MET A 18 -25.78 -5.86 2.91
C MET A 18 -25.55 -6.17 1.41
N LEU A 19 -24.79 -7.23 1.11
CA LEU A 19 -24.59 -7.72 -0.25
C LEU A 19 -25.68 -8.72 -0.69
N GLY A 20 -26.69 -8.98 0.14
CA GLY A 20 -27.85 -9.83 -0.16
C GLY A 20 -27.76 -11.26 0.36
N ASP A 21 -26.71 -11.62 1.11
CA ASP A 21 -26.63 -12.97 1.69
C ASP A 21 -27.62 -13.11 2.87
N ASP A 22 -28.27 -14.26 2.98
CA ASP A 22 -29.07 -14.57 4.18
C ASP A 22 -28.19 -14.70 5.44
N ALA A 23 -28.81 -14.79 6.62
CA ALA A 23 -28.09 -14.81 7.88
C ALA A 23 -27.10 -15.98 8.01
N ALA A 24 -27.44 -17.17 7.50
CA ALA A 24 -26.59 -18.35 7.58
C ALA A 24 -25.43 -18.26 6.58
N ALA A 25 -25.71 -17.83 5.35
CA ALA A 25 -24.71 -17.60 4.30
C ALA A 25 -23.71 -16.50 4.72
N ALA A 26 -24.19 -15.38 5.26
CA ALA A 26 -23.32 -14.30 5.72
C ALA A 26 -22.40 -14.73 6.87
N ALA A 27 -22.91 -15.51 7.83
CA ALA A 27 -22.12 -16.06 8.93
C ALA A 27 -21.04 -17.03 8.42
N LYS A 28 -21.40 -17.92 7.50
CA LYS A 28 -20.47 -18.85 6.86
C LYS A 28 -19.38 -18.12 6.09
N ASN A 29 -19.76 -17.16 5.23
CA ASN A 29 -18.82 -16.41 4.39
C ASN A 29 -17.86 -15.58 5.24
N ALA A 30 -18.33 -14.94 6.31
CA ALA A 30 -17.47 -14.25 7.27
C ALA A 30 -16.46 -15.18 7.96
N ALA A 31 -16.90 -16.38 8.37
CA ALA A 31 -16.02 -17.39 8.97
C ALA A 31 -14.96 -17.88 7.97
N THR A 32 -15.34 -18.09 6.70
CA THR A 32 -14.41 -18.42 5.61
C THR A 32 -13.33 -17.35 5.45
N VAL A 33 -13.71 -16.07 5.38
CA VAL A 33 -12.75 -14.96 5.28
C VAL A 33 -11.81 -14.95 6.48
N THR A 34 -12.35 -14.99 7.71
CA THR A 34 -11.52 -14.98 8.94
C THR A 34 -10.54 -16.15 8.98
N ARG A 35 -10.96 -17.33 8.51
CA ARG A 35 -10.11 -18.53 8.46
C ARG A 35 -8.94 -18.35 7.48
N ILE A 36 -9.21 -17.88 6.27
CA ILE A 36 -8.19 -17.61 5.25
C ILE A 36 -7.24 -16.50 5.72
N GLU A 37 -7.76 -15.38 6.22
CA GLU A 37 -6.94 -14.29 6.76
C GLU A 37 -6.07 -14.74 7.93
N THR A 38 -6.60 -15.59 8.82
CA THR A 38 -5.82 -16.15 9.95
C THR A 38 -4.69 -17.05 9.45
N ARG A 39 -4.94 -17.85 8.41
CA ARG A 39 -3.94 -18.72 7.79
C ARG A 39 -2.79 -17.90 7.20
N LEU A 40 -3.11 -16.88 6.40
CA LEU A 40 -2.13 -15.99 5.77
C LEU A 40 -1.36 -15.14 6.81
N ALA A 41 -2.05 -14.67 7.86
CA ALA A 41 -1.42 -13.91 8.94
C ALA A 41 -0.38 -14.73 9.72
N LYS A 42 -0.58 -16.04 9.88
CA LYS A 42 0.41 -16.93 10.54
C LYS A 42 1.69 -17.10 9.72
N ALA A 43 1.60 -17.00 8.39
CA ALA A 43 2.75 -17.08 7.49
C ALA A 43 3.40 -15.71 7.22
N SER A 44 2.82 -14.62 7.72
CA SER A 44 3.35 -13.27 7.55
C SER A 44 4.49 -13.00 8.53
N ARG A 45 5.50 -12.25 8.08
CA ARG A 45 6.59 -11.79 8.95
C ARG A 45 6.11 -10.86 10.05
N SER A 46 6.83 -10.87 11.17
CA SER A 46 6.64 -9.87 12.21
C SER A 46 7.03 -8.48 11.70
N ARG A 47 6.52 -7.43 12.37
CA ARG A 47 6.91 -6.04 12.07
C ARG A 47 8.42 -5.78 12.27
N VAL A 48 9.09 -6.58 13.09
CA VAL A 48 10.54 -6.48 13.33
C VAL A 48 11.29 -7.06 12.14
N ASP A 49 10.90 -8.24 11.67
CA ASP A 49 11.53 -8.91 10.52
C ASP A 49 11.35 -8.12 9.21
N LEU A 50 10.25 -7.38 9.07
CA LEU A 50 10.03 -6.50 7.90
C LEU A 50 10.97 -5.30 7.83
N ARG A 51 11.74 -5.01 8.89
CA ARG A 51 12.74 -3.93 8.92
C ARG A 51 14.12 -4.36 8.45
N ASP A 52 14.36 -5.65 8.26
CA ASP A 52 15.63 -6.17 7.77
C ASP A 52 15.64 -6.16 6.23
N PRO A 53 16.35 -5.24 5.57
CA PRO A 53 16.35 -5.16 4.11
C PRO A 53 16.97 -6.40 3.45
N GLN A 54 17.94 -7.06 4.08
CA GLN A 54 18.59 -8.25 3.52
C GLN A 54 17.64 -9.44 3.55
N LYS A 55 16.95 -9.64 4.67
CA LYS A 55 15.93 -10.70 4.81
C LYS A 55 14.78 -10.53 3.81
N ASN A 56 14.43 -9.30 3.46
CA ASN A 56 13.35 -8.97 2.53
C ASN A 56 13.79 -8.87 1.06
N TYR A 57 15.07 -9.12 0.73
CA TYR A 57 15.59 -9.14 -0.64
C TYR A 57 15.84 -10.57 -1.11
N ASN A 58 14.81 -11.23 -1.66
CA ASN A 58 14.92 -12.59 -2.19
C ASN A 58 14.71 -12.56 -3.70
N LYS A 59 15.81 -12.38 -4.44
CA LYS A 59 15.77 -12.29 -5.90
C LYS A 59 15.64 -13.68 -6.53
N LEU A 60 14.65 -13.86 -7.39
CA LEU A 60 14.41 -15.08 -8.15
C LEU A 60 14.27 -14.76 -9.63
N THR A 61 14.69 -15.67 -10.49
CA THR A 61 14.27 -15.64 -11.89
C THR A 61 12.77 -15.95 -12.00
N VAL A 62 12.09 -15.48 -13.05
CA VAL A 62 10.67 -15.82 -13.26
C VAL A 62 10.46 -17.32 -13.41
N THR A 63 11.43 -18.04 -14.00
CA THR A 63 11.40 -19.50 -14.09
C THR A 63 11.45 -20.17 -12.71
N GLN A 64 12.36 -19.75 -11.84
CA GLN A 64 12.45 -20.26 -10.46
C GLN A 64 11.18 -19.94 -9.68
N LEU A 65 10.68 -18.70 -9.77
CA LEU A 65 9.44 -18.29 -9.13
C LEU A 65 8.26 -19.20 -9.52
N ASN A 66 8.14 -19.54 -10.80
CA ASN A 66 7.07 -20.42 -11.28
C ASN A 66 7.25 -21.88 -10.82
N ALA A 67 8.50 -22.34 -10.67
CA ALA A 67 8.80 -23.66 -10.14
C ALA A 67 8.50 -23.75 -8.63
N ASP A 68 8.87 -22.71 -7.86
CA ASP A 68 8.69 -22.66 -6.41
C ASP A 68 7.22 -22.45 -6.01
N TYR A 69 6.47 -21.70 -6.83
CA TYR A 69 5.07 -21.33 -6.55
C TYR A 69 4.13 -21.60 -7.74
N PRO A 70 3.97 -22.86 -8.17
CA PRO A 70 3.28 -23.21 -9.41
C PRO A 70 1.79 -22.85 -9.43
N ASN A 71 1.12 -22.75 -8.28
CA ASN A 71 -0.31 -22.44 -8.20
C ASN A 71 -0.61 -20.95 -8.34
N LEU A 72 0.41 -20.08 -8.38
CA LEU A 72 0.22 -18.63 -8.51
C LEU A 72 0.20 -18.15 -9.97
N ALA A 73 0.66 -18.99 -10.91
CA ALA A 73 0.70 -18.68 -12.34
C ALA A 73 1.33 -17.30 -12.63
N PHE A 74 2.42 -16.95 -11.94
CA PHE A 74 3.06 -15.63 -12.05
C PHE A 74 3.38 -15.17 -13.47
N PRO A 75 3.86 -16.03 -14.41
CA PRO A 75 4.08 -15.61 -15.79
C PRO A 75 2.83 -15.03 -16.46
N LEU A 76 1.65 -15.59 -16.15
CA LEU A 76 0.37 -15.07 -16.65
C LEU A 76 0.05 -13.70 -16.02
N THR A 77 0.23 -13.58 -14.71
CA THR A 77 0.00 -12.31 -13.98
C THR A 77 0.91 -11.21 -14.52
N LEU A 78 2.21 -11.48 -14.66
CA LEU A 78 3.17 -10.53 -15.21
C LEU A 78 2.78 -10.09 -16.62
N LYS A 79 2.39 -11.04 -17.49
CA LYS A 79 1.90 -10.70 -18.84
C LYS A 79 0.65 -9.81 -18.79
N ALA A 80 -0.31 -10.15 -17.94
CA ALA A 80 -1.57 -9.42 -17.80
C ALA A 80 -1.38 -8.00 -17.24
N THR A 81 -0.32 -7.77 -16.45
CA THR A 81 -0.01 -6.46 -15.87
C THR A 81 1.04 -5.66 -16.66
N GLY A 82 1.39 -6.09 -17.88
CA GLY A 82 2.35 -5.37 -18.73
C GLY A 82 3.83 -5.62 -18.42
N LEU A 83 4.14 -6.58 -17.55
CA LEU A 83 5.49 -6.95 -17.10
C LEU A 83 5.97 -8.30 -17.67
N GLY A 84 5.42 -8.72 -18.81
CA GLY A 84 5.71 -10.03 -19.40
C GLY A 84 7.18 -10.25 -19.82
N THR A 85 7.96 -9.17 -19.93
CA THR A 85 9.40 -9.19 -20.27
C THR A 85 10.31 -9.30 -19.05
N ALA A 86 9.75 -9.27 -17.83
CA ALA A 86 10.53 -9.38 -16.60
C ALA A 86 11.31 -10.71 -16.55
N LYS A 87 12.60 -10.62 -16.22
CA LYS A 87 13.49 -11.78 -16.07
C LYS A 87 13.64 -12.21 -14.62
N GLU A 88 13.61 -11.25 -13.71
CA GLU A 88 13.82 -11.42 -12.29
C GLU A 88 12.74 -10.69 -11.50
N VAL A 89 12.43 -11.20 -10.31
CA VAL A 89 11.54 -10.58 -9.33
C VAL A 89 12.17 -10.63 -7.95
N ILE A 90 11.78 -9.69 -7.08
CA ILE A 90 12.15 -9.73 -5.65
C ILE A 90 10.94 -10.18 -4.85
N VAL A 91 11.05 -11.32 -4.18
CA VAL A 91 10.02 -11.82 -3.27
C VAL A 91 10.34 -11.32 -1.86
N GLY A 92 9.52 -10.39 -1.35
CA GLY A 92 9.73 -9.82 -0.03
C GLY A 92 9.60 -10.83 1.13
N GLN A 93 8.67 -11.78 1.01
CA GLN A 93 8.36 -12.77 2.05
C GLN A 93 8.12 -14.15 1.41
N PRO A 94 9.18 -14.94 1.14
CA PRO A 94 9.04 -16.27 0.53
C PRO A 94 8.11 -17.21 1.30
N GLU A 95 8.12 -17.17 2.62
CA GLU A 95 7.26 -17.99 3.48
C GLU A 95 5.76 -17.66 3.32
N TYR A 96 5.42 -16.38 3.21
CA TYR A 96 4.06 -15.94 2.95
C TYR A 96 3.62 -16.41 1.57
N LEU A 97 4.47 -16.23 0.56
CA LEU A 97 4.16 -16.62 -0.80
C LEU A 97 3.99 -18.13 -0.96
N LYS A 98 4.80 -18.92 -0.25
CA LYS A 98 4.65 -20.37 -0.14
C LYS A 98 3.32 -20.76 0.47
N GLU A 99 2.87 -20.03 1.50
CA GLU A 99 1.56 -20.27 2.10
C GLU A 99 0.43 -19.92 1.13
N VAL A 100 0.50 -18.79 0.41
CA VAL A 100 -0.49 -18.46 -0.62
C VAL A 100 -0.56 -19.54 -1.70
N ASN A 101 0.60 -20.02 -2.18
CA ASN A 101 0.67 -21.10 -3.15
C ASN A 101 0.01 -22.39 -2.64
N THR A 102 0.27 -22.76 -1.38
CA THR A 102 -0.34 -23.94 -0.74
C THR A 102 -1.84 -23.72 -0.53
N MET A 103 -2.24 -22.52 -0.12
CA MET A 103 -3.63 -22.14 0.12
C MET A 103 -4.46 -22.22 -1.15
N LEU A 104 -3.97 -21.74 -2.29
CA LEU A 104 -4.71 -21.79 -3.54
C LEU A 104 -5.06 -23.21 -4.01
N ALA A 105 -4.19 -24.19 -3.74
CA ALA A 105 -4.47 -25.59 -4.04
C ALA A 105 -5.40 -26.26 -3.01
N ALA A 106 -5.31 -25.86 -1.74
CA ALA A 106 -6.04 -26.49 -0.65
C ALA A 106 -7.46 -25.94 -0.43
N GLU A 107 -7.67 -24.65 -0.69
CA GLU A 107 -8.96 -23.99 -0.44
C GLU A 107 -9.95 -24.20 -1.58
N PRO A 108 -11.23 -24.53 -1.31
CA PRO A 108 -12.24 -24.60 -2.35
C PRO A 108 -12.37 -23.27 -3.10
N ILE A 109 -12.52 -23.33 -4.43
CA ILE A 109 -12.72 -22.11 -5.26
C ILE A 109 -13.90 -21.26 -4.76
N ALA A 110 -14.96 -21.90 -4.24
CA ALA A 110 -16.10 -21.20 -3.65
C ALA A 110 -15.67 -20.30 -2.48
N ASP A 111 -14.78 -20.78 -1.61
CA ASP A 111 -14.28 -20.05 -0.45
C ASP A 111 -13.32 -18.93 -0.88
N GLN A 112 -12.45 -19.20 -1.86
CA GLN A 112 -11.57 -18.19 -2.46
C GLN A 112 -12.39 -17.03 -3.08
N LYS A 113 -13.52 -17.33 -3.74
CA LYS A 113 -14.42 -16.32 -4.28
C LYS A 113 -15.04 -15.44 -3.18
N GLN A 114 -15.39 -16.00 -2.02
CA GLN A 114 -15.91 -15.19 -0.90
C GLN A 114 -14.83 -14.30 -0.27
N TYR A 115 -13.60 -14.80 -0.15
CA TYR A 115 -12.45 -14.00 0.25
C TYR A 115 -12.23 -12.80 -0.68
N LEU A 116 -12.24 -13.03 -1.99
CA LEU A 116 -12.09 -11.96 -2.98
C LEU A 116 -13.29 -11.00 -2.99
N ARG A 117 -14.53 -11.50 -2.86
CA ARG A 117 -15.75 -10.67 -2.77
C ARG A 117 -15.68 -9.72 -1.58
N TRP A 118 -15.24 -10.22 -0.42
CA TRP A 118 -15.01 -9.41 0.77
C TRP A 118 -14.02 -8.27 0.53
N HIS A 119 -12.83 -8.58 0.01
CA HIS A 119 -11.80 -7.56 -0.23
C HIS A 119 -12.19 -6.57 -1.33
N LEU A 120 -12.88 -7.02 -2.38
CA LEU A 120 -13.40 -6.14 -3.42
C LEU A 120 -14.35 -5.11 -2.83
N VAL A 121 -15.39 -5.55 -2.13
CA VAL A 121 -16.44 -4.68 -1.57
C VAL A 121 -15.86 -3.73 -0.53
N THR A 122 -15.06 -4.25 0.41
CA THR A 122 -14.46 -3.41 1.46
C THR A 122 -13.48 -2.38 0.92
N SER A 123 -12.77 -2.66 -0.18
CA SER A 123 -11.93 -1.68 -0.86
C SER A 123 -12.72 -0.54 -1.51
N LEU A 124 -14.01 -0.75 -1.80
CA LEU A 124 -14.88 0.19 -2.53
C LEU A 124 -15.89 0.90 -1.62
N VAL A 125 -15.94 0.57 -0.32
CA VAL A 125 -16.83 1.19 0.68
C VAL A 125 -16.96 2.73 0.55
N PRO A 126 -15.87 3.50 0.33
CA PRO A 126 -16.00 4.96 0.18
C PRO A 126 -16.94 5.42 -0.94
N ALA A 127 -17.19 4.58 -1.95
CA ALA A 127 -18.08 4.84 -3.08
C ALA A 127 -19.41 4.06 -3.03
N LEU A 128 -19.64 3.27 -1.99
CA LEU A 128 -20.90 2.54 -1.78
C LEU A 128 -21.93 3.42 -1.03
N PRO A 129 -23.21 2.98 -0.96
CA PRO A 129 -24.23 3.66 -0.17
C PRO A 129 -23.79 3.91 1.28
N LYS A 130 -24.36 4.95 1.89
CA LYS A 130 -24.00 5.43 3.24
C LYS A 130 -23.96 4.31 4.28
N THR A 131 -24.86 3.33 4.20
CA THR A 131 -24.94 2.18 5.11
C THR A 131 -23.65 1.36 5.18
N PHE A 132 -22.96 1.16 4.06
CA PHE A 132 -21.65 0.50 4.03
C PHE A 132 -20.58 1.35 4.72
N GLY A 133 -20.61 2.66 4.48
CA GLY A 133 -19.70 3.62 5.11
C GLY A 133 -19.89 3.71 6.62
N ASP A 134 -21.14 3.68 7.09
CA ASP A 134 -21.50 3.71 8.51
C ASP A 134 -21.03 2.44 9.22
N GLU A 135 -21.24 1.28 8.61
CA GLU A 135 -20.83 -0.01 9.18
C GLU A 135 -19.30 -0.16 9.19
N SER A 136 -18.61 0.29 8.15
CA SER A 136 -17.15 0.39 8.13
C SER A 136 -16.64 1.36 9.20
N PHE A 137 -17.30 2.50 9.39
CA PHE A 137 -16.94 3.44 10.45
C PHE A 137 -17.15 2.82 11.84
N ARG A 138 -18.27 2.13 12.08
CA ARG A 138 -18.55 1.41 13.34
C ARG A 138 -17.40 0.49 13.74
N PHE A 139 -16.87 -0.28 12.79
CA PHE A 139 -15.69 -1.10 13.05
C PHE A 139 -14.42 -0.26 13.29
N ALA A 140 -14.20 0.80 12.50
CA ALA A 140 -13.07 1.71 12.69
C ALA A 140 -13.08 2.41 14.07
N GLN A 141 -14.24 2.63 14.69
CA GLN A 141 -14.33 3.15 16.06
C GLN A 141 -13.70 2.20 17.07
N VAL A 142 -13.86 0.89 16.88
CA VAL A 142 -13.26 -0.13 17.76
C VAL A 142 -11.74 -0.16 17.61
N LEU A 143 -11.22 0.11 16.41
CA LEU A 143 -9.78 0.13 16.13
C LEU A 143 -9.08 1.40 16.62
N SER A 144 -9.71 2.55 16.45
CA SER A 144 -9.07 3.87 16.62
C SER A 144 -9.58 4.67 17.83
N GLY A 145 -10.72 4.29 18.40
CA GLY A 145 -11.42 5.08 19.42
C GLY A 145 -12.17 6.30 18.88
N ALA A 146 -12.18 6.52 17.56
CA ALA A 146 -12.85 7.65 16.93
C ALA A 146 -14.34 7.69 17.30
N LYS A 147 -14.84 8.88 17.65
CA LYS A 147 -16.25 9.08 18.08
C LYS A 147 -17.16 9.53 16.95
N LYS A 148 -16.63 10.22 15.95
CA LYS A 148 -17.39 10.75 14.81
C LYS A 148 -16.60 10.58 13.52
N GLN A 149 -17.30 10.28 12.43
CA GLN A 149 -16.69 10.20 11.12
C GLN A 149 -16.32 11.61 10.65
N GLN A 150 -15.21 11.72 9.91
CA GLN A 150 -14.84 12.98 9.29
C GLN A 150 -15.96 13.49 8.36
N PRO A 151 -16.21 14.82 8.35
CA PRO A 151 -17.20 15.40 7.47
C PRO A 151 -16.86 15.07 6.00
N ARG A 152 -17.90 14.98 5.17
CA ARG A 152 -17.78 14.48 3.79
C ARG A 152 -16.71 15.22 2.98
N TRP A 153 -16.64 16.54 3.09
CA TRP A 153 -15.66 17.35 2.37
C TRP A 153 -14.20 16.96 2.68
N LYS A 154 -13.87 16.63 3.94
CA LYS A 154 -12.51 16.18 4.32
C LYS A 154 -12.19 14.81 3.70
N ARG A 155 -13.16 13.91 3.67
CA ARG A 155 -13.00 12.58 3.04
C ARG A 155 -12.85 12.68 1.53
N SER A 156 -13.63 13.57 0.90
CA SER A 156 -13.51 13.89 -0.53
C SER A 156 -12.15 14.51 -0.84
N LEU A 157 -11.69 15.48 -0.05
CA LEU A 157 -10.36 16.07 -0.19
C LEU A 157 -9.25 15.01 -0.08
N GLY A 158 -9.32 14.13 0.93
CA GLY A 158 -8.35 13.04 1.07
C GLY A 158 -8.43 12.00 -0.07
N ALA A 159 -9.57 11.83 -0.72
CA ALA A 159 -9.67 10.99 -1.91
C ALA A 159 -9.03 11.66 -3.13
N THR A 160 -9.24 12.96 -3.31
CA THR A 160 -8.56 13.76 -4.33
C THR A 160 -7.05 13.74 -4.13
N ASP A 161 -6.56 13.96 -2.91
CA ASP A 161 -5.14 13.94 -2.57
C ASP A 161 -4.50 12.56 -2.86
N ARG A 162 -5.18 11.46 -2.56
CA ARG A 162 -4.69 10.11 -2.91
C ARG A 162 -4.61 9.85 -4.42
N ALA A 163 -5.49 10.46 -5.21
CA ALA A 163 -5.56 10.23 -6.66
C ALA A 163 -4.70 11.22 -7.47
N LEU A 164 -4.64 12.47 -7.01
CA LEU A 164 -4.14 13.64 -7.72
C LEU A 164 -3.22 14.50 -6.83
N GLY A 165 -2.60 13.92 -5.80
CA GLY A 165 -1.89 14.66 -4.76
C GLY A 165 -0.80 15.58 -5.30
N GLU A 166 -0.13 15.18 -6.38
CA GLU A 166 0.90 16.00 -7.00
C GLU A 166 0.31 17.19 -7.79
N ALA A 167 -0.78 16.99 -8.53
CA ALA A 167 -1.50 18.09 -9.20
C ALA A 167 -2.14 19.07 -8.19
N PHE A 168 -2.69 18.54 -7.08
CA PHE A 168 -3.21 19.38 -6.00
C PHE A 168 -2.07 20.12 -5.27
N GLY A 169 -0.93 19.46 -5.10
CA GLY A 169 0.29 20.02 -4.53
C GLY A 169 0.84 21.20 -5.34
N GLN A 170 0.75 21.15 -6.68
CA GLN A 170 1.14 22.26 -7.54
C GLN A 170 0.35 23.54 -7.20
N LEU A 171 -0.98 23.43 -7.10
CA LEU A 171 -1.84 24.57 -6.72
C LEU A 171 -1.54 25.10 -5.31
N TYR A 172 -1.18 24.21 -4.38
CA TYR A 172 -0.78 24.60 -3.03
C TYR A 172 0.54 25.38 -3.05
N VAL A 173 1.54 24.89 -3.80
CA VAL A 173 2.85 25.54 -3.92
C VAL A 173 2.71 26.94 -4.49
N ASP A 174 1.94 27.09 -5.57
CA ASP A 174 1.68 28.38 -6.21
C ASP A 174 1.07 29.42 -5.25
N LYS A 175 0.27 28.97 -4.26
CA LYS A 175 -0.44 29.84 -3.32
C LYS A 175 0.28 30.06 -1.99
N ALA A 176 1.01 29.06 -1.51
CA ALA A 176 1.39 28.98 -0.10
C ALA A 176 2.86 28.66 0.14
N PHE A 177 3.66 28.38 -0.89
CA PHE A 177 5.08 28.05 -0.73
C PHE A 177 5.98 29.04 -1.46
N THR A 178 6.93 29.64 -0.74
CA THR A 178 7.81 30.68 -1.30
C THR A 178 9.18 30.14 -1.68
N PRO A 179 9.83 30.67 -2.73
CA PRO A 179 11.21 30.31 -3.07
C PRO A 179 12.20 30.55 -1.92
N ALA A 180 11.97 31.61 -1.12
CA ALA A 180 12.79 31.92 0.05
C ALA A 180 12.73 30.81 1.12
N ALA A 181 11.58 30.18 1.34
CA ALA A 181 11.46 29.05 2.25
C ALA A 181 12.29 27.84 1.76
N LYS A 182 12.30 27.58 0.45
CA LYS A 182 13.13 26.52 -0.16
C LYS A 182 14.63 26.79 0.02
N ALA A 183 15.06 28.04 -0.21
CA ALA A 183 16.46 28.43 -0.03
C ALA A 183 16.92 28.27 1.42
N LYS A 184 16.13 28.75 2.38
CA LYS A 184 16.44 28.62 3.81
C LYS A 184 16.49 27.17 4.29
N ALA A 185 15.57 26.33 3.82
CA ALA A 185 15.60 24.90 4.12
C ALA A 185 16.84 24.21 3.54
N LYS A 186 17.27 24.60 2.33
CA LYS A 186 18.49 24.08 1.71
C LYS A 186 19.73 24.44 2.52
N GLU A 187 19.86 25.69 2.94
CA GLU A 187 20.97 26.13 3.81
C GLU A 187 21.02 25.34 5.11
N MET A 188 19.88 25.16 5.78
CA MET A 188 19.79 24.35 7.00
C MET A 188 20.24 22.90 6.77
N ILE A 189 19.87 22.29 5.64
CA ILE A 189 20.27 20.91 5.31
C ILE A 189 21.77 20.81 5.07
N GLU A 190 22.39 21.79 4.40
CA GLU A 190 23.84 21.79 4.20
C GLU A 190 24.60 22.02 5.51
N ASN A 191 24.08 22.85 6.41
CA ASN A 191 24.63 23.00 7.77
C ASN A 191 24.55 21.68 8.56
N LEU A 192 23.42 20.95 8.45
CA LEU A 192 23.30 19.62 9.05
C LEU A 192 24.27 18.63 8.42
N ARG A 193 24.46 18.66 7.10
CA ARG A 193 25.43 17.79 6.42
C ARG A 193 26.85 18.02 6.95
N ALA A 194 27.27 19.27 7.08
CA ALA A 194 28.58 19.61 7.64
C ALA A 194 28.73 19.07 9.07
N ALA A 195 27.75 19.34 9.95
CA ALA A 195 27.77 18.87 11.33
C ALA A 195 27.79 17.33 11.45
N TYR A 196 27.07 16.62 10.57
CA TYR A 196 27.10 15.16 10.52
C TYR A 196 28.45 14.64 10.03
N ALA A 197 29.08 15.28 9.05
CA ALA A 197 30.40 14.89 8.57
C ALA A 197 31.44 15.01 9.70
N GLU A 198 31.45 16.14 10.43
CA GLU A 198 32.31 16.34 11.60
C GLU A 198 32.11 15.24 12.64
N ARG A 199 30.84 14.93 12.98
CA ARG A 199 30.51 13.88 13.95
C ARG A 199 30.93 12.47 13.49
N ILE A 200 30.80 12.16 12.19
CA ILE A 200 31.26 10.89 11.61
C ILE A 200 32.78 10.77 11.75
N MET A 201 33.52 11.85 11.50
CA MET A 201 34.98 11.81 11.60
C MET A 201 35.46 11.72 13.05
N ALA A 202 34.74 12.33 13.99
CA ALA A 202 35.11 12.38 15.40
C ALA A 202 34.80 11.11 16.23
N THR A 203 33.92 10.21 15.76
CA THR A 203 33.51 9.06 16.60
C THR A 203 34.55 7.94 16.66
N ASP A 204 34.78 7.36 17.84
CA ASP A 204 35.70 6.23 18.00
C ASP A 204 35.05 4.85 17.72
N LEU A 205 33.74 4.82 17.44
CA LEU A 205 32.99 3.59 17.22
C LEU A 205 33.12 3.01 15.80
N MET A 206 33.84 3.69 14.90
CA MET A 206 34.00 3.29 13.50
C MET A 206 35.47 3.31 13.06
N SER A 207 35.86 2.34 12.24
CA SER A 207 37.17 2.34 11.58
C SER A 207 37.30 3.52 10.59
N ALA A 208 38.54 3.89 10.26
CA ALA A 208 38.80 4.96 9.29
C ALA A 208 38.15 4.67 7.91
N ALA A 209 38.21 3.43 7.43
CA ALA A 209 37.58 3.05 6.17
C ALA A 209 36.05 3.22 6.22
N THR A 210 35.40 2.78 7.30
CA THR A 210 33.94 2.93 7.46
C THR A 210 33.52 4.40 7.56
N LYS A 211 34.33 5.25 8.21
CA LYS A 211 34.07 6.70 8.27
C LYS A 211 34.08 7.32 6.87
N GLN A 212 35.05 6.95 6.03
CA GLN A 212 35.13 7.45 4.67
C GLN A 212 33.90 7.07 3.85
N GLU A 213 33.46 5.82 3.92
CA GLU A 213 32.24 5.36 3.24
C GLU A 213 30.97 6.07 3.77
N ALA A 214 30.91 6.32 5.08
CA ALA A 214 29.80 7.05 5.69
C ALA A 214 29.73 8.50 5.18
N VAL A 215 30.87 9.18 5.01
CA VAL A 215 30.95 10.53 4.41
C VAL A 215 30.57 10.49 2.93
N THR A 216 31.05 9.50 2.17
CA THR A 216 30.65 9.30 0.77
C THR A 216 29.13 9.18 0.64
N LYS A 217 28.51 8.33 1.48
CA LYS A 217 27.06 8.18 1.53
C LYS A 217 26.35 9.47 1.94
N LEU A 218 26.87 10.18 2.94
CA LEU A 218 26.34 11.47 3.38
C LEU A 218 26.32 12.49 2.24
N ASN A 219 27.37 12.55 1.43
CA ASN A 219 27.47 13.46 0.29
C ASN A 219 26.54 13.06 -0.87
N ALA A 220 26.22 11.77 -0.99
CA ALA A 220 25.29 11.27 -2.01
C ALA A 220 23.79 11.48 -1.67
N PHE A 221 23.45 12.05 -0.50
CA PHE A 221 22.06 12.33 -0.15
C PHE A 221 21.41 13.32 -1.12
N VAL A 222 20.42 12.84 -1.87
CA VAL A 222 19.52 13.67 -2.68
C VAL A 222 18.48 14.32 -1.78
N VAL A 223 18.38 15.64 -1.89
CA VAL A 223 17.51 16.46 -1.05
C VAL A 223 16.23 16.83 -1.83
N LYS A 224 15.06 16.48 -1.30
CA LYS A 224 13.74 16.85 -1.85
C LYS A 224 13.07 17.88 -0.93
N ILE A 225 12.94 19.13 -1.37
CA ILE A 225 12.37 20.24 -0.57
C ILE A 225 11.15 20.84 -1.25
N GLY A 226 10.00 20.75 -0.58
CA GLY A 226 8.76 21.41 -0.98
C GLY A 226 8.04 20.71 -2.13
N TYR A 227 8.58 20.79 -3.34
CA TYR A 227 7.94 20.34 -4.57
C TYR A 227 8.95 19.72 -5.56
N PRO A 228 8.50 18.81 -6.45
CA PRO A 228 9.36 18.21 -7.46
C PRO A 228 9.71 19.22 -8.56
N ASP A 229 10.85 19.04 -9.21
CA ASP A 229 11.23 19.90 -10.35
C ASP A 229 10.43 19.54 -11.62
N LYS A 230 9.91 18.32 -11.70
CA LYS A 230 9.01 17.85 -12.78
C LYS A 230 7.74 17.30 -12.16
N TRP A 231 6.61 17.85 -12.58
CA TRP A 231 5.29 17.38 -12.17
C TRP A 231 4.86 16.13 -12.96
N LYS A 232 4.15 15.25 -12.28
CA LYS A 232 3.47 14.08 -12.84
C LYS A 232 2.39 14.47 -13.84
N ASP A 233 2.34 13.77 -14.97
CA ASP A 233 1.36 14.00 -16.03
C ASP A 233 0.10 13.15 -15.80
N TYR A 234 -1.02 13.82 -15.57
CA TYR A 234 -2.33 13.20 -15.37
C TYR A 234 -3.20 13.20 -16.64
N SER A 235 -2.65 13.56 -17.81
CA SER A 235 -3.40 13.67 -19.08
C SER A 235 -4.19 12.40 -19.45
N LYS A 236 -3.71 11.22 -19.04
CA LYS A 236 -4.34 9.91 -19.28
C LYS A 236 -5.38 9.52 -18.22
N LEU A 237 -5.52 10.28 -17.13
CA LEU A 237 -6.51 10.00 -16.09
C LEU A 237 -7.85 10.66 -16.43
N SER A 238 -8.84 9.83 -16.76
CA SER A 238 -10.21 10.28 -16.99
C SER A 238 -11.03 10.22 -15.70
N VAL A 239 -11.59 11.36 -15.30
CA VAL A 239 -12.53 11.49 -14.18
C VAL A 239 -13.71 12.37 -14.59
N GLY A 240 -14.91 12.01 -14.14
CA GLY A 240 -16.16 12.70 -14.50
C GLY A 240 -17.06 12.98 -13.29
N ARG A 241 -18.23 13.58 -13.54
CA ARG A 241 -19.23 13.84 -12.49
C ARG A 241 -20.23 12.70 -12.30
N ASP A 242 -20.25 11.74 -13.23
CA ASP A 242 -21.33 10.75 -13.34
C ASP A 242 -21.24 9.64 -12.30
N SER A 243 -20.03 9.18 -11.96
CA SER A 243 -19.84 8.08 -11.02
C SER A 243 -18.55 8.22 -10.22
N TYR A 244 -18.69 8.40 -8.91
CA TYR A 244 -17.56 8.42 -7.99
C TYR A 244 -16.84 7.05 -7.93
N LEU A 245 -17.58 5.95 -8.08
CA LEU A 245 -16.99 4.61 -8.17
C LEU A 245 -16.08 4.49 -9.40
N ASN A 246 -16.55 4.95 -10.56
CA ASN A 246 -15.75 4.90 -11.80
C ASN A 246 -14.49 5.76 -11.66
N ASN A 247 -14.59 6.94 -11.04
CA ASN A 247 -13.42 7.79 -10.77
C ASN A 247 -12.39 7.08 -9.87
N LEU A 248 -12.84 6.38 -8.81
CA LEU A 248 -11.94 5.62 -7.94
C LEU A 248 -11.23 4.49 -8.70
N VAL A 249 -11.97 3.77 -9.55
CA VAL A 249 -11.40 2.68 -10.36
C VAL A 249 -10.43 3.23 -11.41
N ALA A 250 -10.80 4.30 -12.12
CA ALA A 250 -9.95 4.96 -13.10
C ALA A 250 -8.63 5.46 -12.47
N ALA A 251 -8.69 6.08 -11.29
CA ALA A 251 -7.50 6.51 -10.57
C ALA A 251 -6.59 5.34 -10.17
N ARG A 252 -7.15 4.20 -9.74
CA ARG A 252 -6.37 2.99 -9.41
C ARG A 252 -5.72 2.36 -10.63
N ILE A 253 -6.44 2.28 -11.75
CA ILE A 253 -5.91 1.76 -13.02
C ILE A 253 -4.78 2.65 -13.51
N TRP A 254 -5.00 3.97 -13.53
CA TRP A 254 -3.99 4.94 -13.93
C TRP A 254 -2.74 4.83 -13.05
N ALA A 255 -2.89 4.77 -11.72
CA ALA A 255 -1.75 4.63 -10.81
C ALA A 255 -0.99 3.31 -11.03
N SER A 256 -1.71 2.20 -11.25
CA SER A 256 -1.07 0.91 -11.56
C SER A 256 -0.28 0.97 -12.87
N GLN A 257 -0.79 1.65 -13.89
CA GLN A 257 -0.10 1.81 -15.18
C GLN A 257 1.11 2.73 -15.06
N ASP A 258 0.99 3.82 -14.30
CA ASP A 258 2.10 4.73 -14.00
C ASP A 258 3.27 3.97 -13.36
N GLU A 259 3.01 3.13 -12.35
CA GLU A 259 4.04 2.29 -11.73
C GLU A 259 4.64 1.28 -12.71
N VAL A 260 3.83 0.60 -13.52
CA VAL A 260 4.32 -0.37 -14.52
C VAL A 260 5.23 0.28 -15.55
N ASN A 261 4.93 1.51 -16.00
CA ASN A 261 5.72 2.24 -16.99
C ASN A 261 7.15 2.56 -16.52
N HIS A 262 7.45 2.42 -15.22
CA HIS A 262 8.82 2.57 -14.70
C HIS A 262 9.71 1.36 -15.03
N PHE A 263 9.14 0.24 -15.48
CA PHE A 263 9.86 -1.00 -15.77
C PHE A 263 10.15 -1.24 -17.27
N GLY A 264 9.75 -0.31 -18.15
CA GLY A 264 9.99 -0.38 -19.60
C GLY A 264 8.77 -0.86 -20.38
#